data_AF-A0A7I8EFU3-F1
#
_entry.id   AF-A0A7I8EFU3-F1
#
_cell.length_a   1.000
_cell.length_b   1.000
_cell.length_c   1.000
_cell.angle_alpha   90.00
_cell.angle_beta   90.00
_cell.angle_gamma   90.00
#
_symmetry.space_group_name_H-M   'P 1'
#
loop_
_entity.id
_entity.type
_entity.pdbx_description
1 polymer ?
#
loop_
_entity_poly.entity_id
_entity_poly.type
_entity_poly.pdbx_seq_one_letter_code
_entity_poly.pdbx_strand_id
1 'polypeptide(L)'
;MNTLRCLLLFLGAAMAHADDGWGTLFTSQSERSGALGPAQQQASGVSARFDGEVRSAHGVSRWVDGVHRRTAPAGLKPGQRRVGGVVRDAYEPDGR
;
A
#
# COMPACT_ATOMS: atom_id res chain seq x y z
N MET A 1 7.26 -17.88 -41.94
CA MET A 1 6.55 -18.56 -40.84
C MET A 1 6.71 -17.81 -39.49
N ASN A 2 6.63 -16.46 -39.47
CA ASN A 2 6.93 -15.68 -38.26
C ASN A 2 5.72 -14.93 -37.68
N THR A 3 4.63 -14.76 -38.43
CA THR A 3 3.43 -14.03 -37.99
C THR A 3 2.58 -14.83 -36.99
N LEU A 4 2.55 -16.16 -37.11
CA LEU A 4 1.82 -17.06 -36.20
C LEU A 4 2.43 -17.06 -34.78
N ARG A 5 3.76 -16.94 -34.68
CA ARG A 5 4.47 -16.85 -33.39
C ARG A 5 4.21 -15.53 -32.67
N CYS A 6 4.12 -14.42 -33.39
CA CYS A 6 3.76 -13.13 -32.79
C CYS A 6 2.32 -13.14 -32.28
N LEU A 7 1.38 -13.76 -33.00
CA LEU A 7 -0.02 -13.83 -32.58
C LEU A 7 -0.20 -14.66 -31.29
N LEU A 8 0.54 -15.77 -31.15
CA LEU A 8 0.52 -16.61 -29.95
C LEU A 8 1.13 -15.91 -28.73
N LEU A 9 2.15 -15.07 -28.92
CA LEU A 9 2.74 -14.29 -27.83
C LEU A 9 1.79 -13.19 -27.31
N PHE A 10 1.01 -12.56 -28.19
CA PHE A 10 0.00 -11.58 -27.77
C PHE A 10 -1.20 -12.22 -27.06
N LEU A 11 -1.62 -13.42 -27.47
CA LEU A 11 -2.75 -14.11 -26.84
C LEU A 11 -2.43 -14.61 -25.42
N GLY A 12 -1.17 -14.99 -25.15
CA GLY A 12 -0.73 -15.41 -23.81
C GLY A 12 -0.65 -14.26 -22.80
N ALA A 13 -0.36 -13.04 -23.24
CA ALA A 13 -0.25 -11.88 -22.35
C ALA A 13 -1.60 -11.36 -21.83
N ALA A 14 -2.70 -11.60 -22.56
CA ALA A 14 -4.04 -11.19 -22.14
C ALA A 14 -4.60 -12.06 -20.99
N MET A 15 -4.07 -13.28 -20.81
CA MET A 15 -4.50 -14.21 -19.76
C MET A 15 -3.71 -14.05 -18.44
N ALA A 16 -2.63 -13.28 -18.43
CA ALA A 16 -1.76 -13.09 -17.27
C ALA A 16 -2.21 -11.95 -16.32
N HIS A 17 -3.44 -11.44 -16.47
CA HIS A 17 -4.04 -10.46 -15.55
C HIS A 17 -4.82 -11.13 -14.39
N ALA A 18 -4.45 -12.34 -14.03
CA ALA A 18 -4.98 -13.05 -12.88
C ALA A 18 -3.82 -13.42 -11.95
N ASP A 19 -3.43 -12.49 -11.07
CA ASP A 19 -3.15 -12.83 -9.66
C ASP A 19 -2.75 -11.58 -8.85
N ASP A 20 -3.76 -10.79 -8.47
CA ASP A 20 -3.71 -9.99 -7.23
C ASP A 20 -4.11 -10.87 -6.01
N GLY A 21 -3.80 -12.17 -6.06
CA GLY A 21 -4.29 -13.21 -5.15
C GLY A 21 -3.89 -13.01 -3.68
N TRP A 22 -2.90 -12.17 -3.39
CA TRP A 22 -2.54 -11.85 -2.01
C TRP A 22 -3.63 -11.07 -1.25
N GLY A 23 -4.44 -10.26 -1.95
CA GLY A 23 -5.49 -9.46 -1.33
C GLY A 23 -6.82 -10.20 -1.12
N THR A 24 -7.03 -11.32 -1.83
CA THR A 24 -8.31 -12.06 -1.84
C THR A 24 -8.31 -13.28 -0.91
N LEU A 25 -7.14 -13.80 -0.54
CA LEU A 25 -7.02 -15.00 0.29
C LEU A 25 -7.61 -14.85 1.70
N PHE A 26 -7.71 -13.62 2.22
CA PHE A 26 -8.12 -13.37 3.61
C PHE A 26 -9.36 -12.49 3.76
N THR A 27 -9.89 -11.94 2.66
CA THR A 27 -11.09 -11.10 2.70
C THR A 27 -11.99 -11.29 1.48
N SER A 28 -13.27 -11.54 1.74
CA SER A 28 -14.33 -11.59 0.73
C SER A 28 -14.64 -10.18 0.18
N GLN A 29 -15.17 -10.10 -1.04
CA GLN A 29 -15.60 -8.83 -1.64
C GLN A 29 -16.67 -8.11 -0.79
N SER A 30 -17.53 -8.87 -0.12
CA SER A 30 -18.52 -8.38 0.84
C SER A 30 -17.88 -7.74 2.08
N GLU A 31 -16.79 -8.29 2.61
CA GLU A 31 -16.06 -7.71 3.75
C GLU A 31 -15.34 -6.41 3.37
N ARG A 32 -14.77 -6.35 2.15
CA ARG A 32 -14.20 -5.10 1.60
C ARG A 32 -15.24 -3.99 1.46
N SER A 33 -16.44 -4.35 1.04
CA SER A 33 -17.53 -3.39 0.81
C SER A 33 -18.10 -2.86 2.14
N GLY A 34 -18.09 -3.67 3.20
CA GLY A 34 -18.51 -3.27 4.55
C GLY A 34 -17.44 -2.50 5.35
N ALA A 35 -16.15 -2.74 5.07
CA ALA A 35 -15.04 -2.01 5.70
C ALA A 35 -14.88 -0.58 5.17
N LEU A 36 -15.46 -0.26 4.01
CA LEU A 36 -15.62 1.08 3.46
C LEU A 36 -16.93 1.73 3.96
N GLY A 37 -17.26 1.55 5.24
CA GLY A 37 -18.13 2.51 5.93
C GLY A 37 -17.53 3.92 5.85
N PRO A 38 -18.24 4.98 6.30
CA PRO A 38 -17.71 6.33 6.25
C PRO A 38 -16.55 6.47 7.26
N ALA A 39 -15.38 5.94 6.91
CA ALA A 39 -14.09 6.46 7.32
C ALA A 39 -13.93 7.80 6.61
N GLN A 40 -14.82 8.71 7.02
CA GLN A 40 -14.77 10.12 6.80
C GLN A 40 -13.35 10.48 7.22
N GLN A 41 -12.57 10.91 6.24
CA GLN A 41 -11.29 11.56 6.41
C GLN A 41 -11.49 12.67 7.44
N GLN A 42 -11.33 12.36 8.72
CA GLN A 42 -11.11 13.33 9.75
C GLN A 42 -9.68 13.83 9.50
N ALA A 43 -9.58 14.78 8.57
CA ALA A 43 -8.43 15.63 8.38
C ALA A 43 -8.28 16.56 9.59
N SER A 44 -8.01 15.97 10.75
CA SER A 44 -7.60 16.68 11.97
C SER A 44 -6.10 16.44 12.14
N GLY A 45 -5.31 17.33 11.53
CA GLY A 45 -3.86 17.42 11.69
C GLY A 45 -3.09 16.29 11.04
N VAL A 46 -2.61 16.50 9.80
CA VAL A 46 -1.75 15.62 8.97
C VAL A 46 -1.11 14.47 9.74
N SER A 47 -1.84 13.37 9.87
CA SER A 47 -1.33 12.14 10.47
C SER A 47 -0.61 11.36 9.39
N ALA A 48 0.71 11.51 9.30
CA ALA A 48 1.52 10.67 8.43
C ALA A 48 2.04 9.48 9.23
N ARG A 49 1.69 8.26 8.82
CA ARG A 49 2.29 7.01 9.31
C ARG A 49 3.31 6.52 8.30
N PHE A 50 4.55 6.37 8.74
CA PHE A 50 5.60 5.78 7.91
C PHE A 50 5.67 4.28 8.18
N ASP A 51 5.09 3.48 7.30
CA ASP A 51 4.93 2.04 7.52
C ASP A 51 6.24 1.27 7.38
N GLY A 52 7.06 1.65 6.40
CA GLY A 52 8.20 0.83 6.01
C GLY A 52 9.07 1.43 4.92
N GLU A 53 10.32 0.99 4.89
CA GLU A 53 11.28 1.26 3.82
C GLU A 53 12.01 -0.04 3.46
N VAL A 54 12.09 -0.34 2.16
CA VAL A 54 12.90 -1.43 1.62
C VAL A 54 13.98 -0.82 0.72
N ARG A 55 15.23 -1.17 0.99
CA ARG A 55 16.38 -0.75 0.19
C ARG A 55 16.91 -1.93 -0.61
N SER A 56 17.17 -1.70 -1.89
CA SER A 56 17.80 -2.68 -2.78
C SER A 56 18.88 -2.01 -3.63
N ALA A 57 19.61 -2.81 -4.41
CA ALA A 57 20.56 -2.29 -5.42
C ALA A 57 19.88 -1.40 -6.47
N HIS A 58 18.57 -1.54 -6.66
CA HIS A 58 17.78 -0.80 -7.66
C HIS A 58 17.12 0.47 -7.11
N GLY A 59 17.25 0.74 -5.81
CA GLY A 59 16.72 1.94 -5.18
C GLY A 59 15.99 1.68 -3.87
N VAL A 60 15.10 2.60 -3.52
CA VAL A 60 14.39 2.60 -2.24
C VAL A 60 12.89 2.73 -2.45
N SER A 61 12.15 1.78 -1.90
CA SER A 61 10.68 1.76 -1.87
C SER A 61 10.20 2.11 -0.47
N ARG A 62 9.19 2.98 -0.37
CA ARG A 62 8.66 3.48 0.91
C ARG A 62 7.15 3.43 0.91
N TRP A 63 6.57 3.14 2.06
CA TRP A 63 5.13 3.11 2.26
C TRP A 63 4.72 4.11 3.34
N VAL A 64 3.80 4.99 3.00
CA VAL A 64 3.24 6.01 3.90
C VAL A 64 1.72 5.90 3.84
N ASP A 65 1.11 5.66 4.99
CA ASP A 65 -0.32 5.39 5.13
C ASP A 65 -0.81 4.29 4.15
N GLY A 66 -0.01 3.23 4.00
CA GLY A 66 -0.26 2.11 3.09
C GLY A 66 0.03 2.40 1.60
N VAL A 67 0.38 3.63 1.23
CA VAL A 67 0.60 4.03 -0.17
C VAL A 67 2.09 4.13 -0.48
N HIS A 68 2.50 3.60 -1.64
CA HIS A 68 3.89 3.74 -2.08
C HIS A 68 4.24 5.20 -2.38
N ARG A 69 5.31 5.70 -1.76
CA ARG A 69 5.79 7.08 -1.92
C ARG A 69 7.27 7.09 -2.27
N ARG A 70 7.69 8.09 -3.04
CA ARG A 70 9.12 8.33 -3.31
C ARG A 70 9.85 8.89 -2.11
N THR A 71 9.16 9.66 -1.27
CA THR A 71 9.75 10.41 -0.16
C THR A 71 9.20 9.93 1.18
N ALA A 72 10.07 9.79 2.17
CA ALA A 72 9.68 9.52 3.54
C ALA A 72 9.12 10.79 4.21
N PRO A 73 8.18 10.67 5.16
CA PRO A 73 7.74 11.79 5.97
C PRO A 73 8.89 12.33 6.82
N ALA A 74 8.98 13.66 6.93
CA ALA A 74 10.09 14.31 7.61
C ALA A 74 10.15 13.96 9.11
N GLY A 75 11.33 13.51 9.55
CA GLY A 75 11.60 13.20 10.96
C GLY A 75 10.86 11.95 11.49
N LEU A 76 10.27 11.14 10.61
CA LEU A 76 9.65 9.86 10.98
C LEU A 76 10.57 8.70 10.55
N LYS A 77 10.70 7.70 11.42
CA LYS A 77 11.30 6.40 11.11
C LYS A 77 10.23 5.41 10.68
N PRO A 78 10.58 4.33 9.96
CA PRO A 78 9.67 3.22 9.73
C PRO A 78 9.06 2.71 11.03
N GLY A 79 7.75 2.47 11.02
CA GLY A 79 6.99 2.08 12.20
C GLY A 79 6.58 3.25 13.09
N GLN A 80 6.75 4.52 12.68
CA GLN A 80 6.31 5.69 13.44
C GLN A 80 5.16 6.43 12.76
N ARG A 81 4.39 7.17 13.55
CA ARG A 81 3.33 8.08 13.08
C ARG A 81 3.42 9.44 13.75
N ARG A 82 2.86 10.47 13.10
CA ARG A 82 2.67 11.79 13.72
C ARG A 82 1.21 11.97 14.13
N VAL A 83 0.96 12.30 15.39
CA VAL A 83 -0.38 12.59 15.92
C VAL A 83 -0.31 13.89 16.71
N GLY A 84 -1.06 14.91 16.30
CA GLY A 84 -1.04 16.22 16.97
C GLY A 84 0.34 16.86 17.03
N GLY A 85 1.19 16.62 16.03
CA GLY A 85 2.57 17.11 15.99
C GLY A 85 3.60 16.25 16.74
N VAL A 86 3.15 15.31 17.57
CA VAL A 86 4.01 14.40 18.35
C VAL A 86 4.33 13.15 17.53
N VAL A 87 5.59 12.71 17.55
CA VAL A 87 6.01 11.43 16.95
C VAL A 87 5.73 10.30 17.94
N ARG A 88 5.03 9.27 17.49
CA ARG A 88 4.64 8.08 18.26
C ARG A 88 4.96 6.82 17.48
N ASP A 89 4.99 5.68 18.15
CA ASP A 89 5.04 4.39 17.45
C ASP A 89 3.70 4.12 16.78
N ALA A 90 3.75 3.61 15.55
CA ALA A 90 2.58 3.41 14.70
C ALA A 90 1.61 2.36 15.24
N TYR A 91 2.07 1.49 16.14
CA TYR A 91 1.30 0.41 16.75
C TYR A 91 0.99 0.66 18.23
N GLU A 92 1.45 1.77 18.80
CA GLU A 92 1.05 2.16 20.15
C GLU A 92 -0.44 2.48 20.15
N PRO A 93 -1.25 1.91 21.07
CA PRO A 93 -2.65 2.30 21.19
C PRO A 93 -2.73 3.76 21.62
N ASP A 94 -3.56 4.55 20.96
CA ASP A 94 -3.92 5.86 21.47
C ASP A 94 -4.65 5.63 22.79
N GLY A 95 -4.00 5.98 23.92
CA GLY A 95 -4.55 5.76 25.25
C GLY A 95 -6.00 6.24 25.33
N ARG A 96 -6.89 5.34 25.78
CA ARG A 96 -8.31 5.61 25.98
C ARG A 96 -8.55 6.60 27.11
#